data_AF-A0A843T2U4-F1
#
_entry.id   AF-A0A843T2U4-F1
#
_cell.length_a   1.000
_cell.length_b   1.000
_cell.length_c   1.000
_cell.angle_alpha   90.00
_cell.angle_beta   90.00
_cell.angle_gamma   90.00
#
_symmetry.space_group_name_H-M   'P 1'
#
loop_
_entity.id
_entity.type
_entity.pdbx_description
1 polymer ?
#
loop_
_entity_poly.entity_id
_entity_poly.type
_entity_poly.pdbx_seq_one_letter_code
_entity_poly.pdbx_strand_id
1 'polypeptide(L)' 'MRILAFLTDPFTTTSILRHLNLPHTPPSENPALDVDPFLDLDQTPTFDPTEPDPIPEFDFDQTHRA' A
#
# COMPACT_ATOMS: atom_id res chain seq x y z
N MET A 1 -16.47 -28.55 5.10
CA MET A 1 -16.57 -27.16 5.58
C MET A 1 -15.16 -26.66 5.85
N ARG A 2 -14.69 -25.59 5.19
CA ARG A 2 -13.33 -25.04 5.36
C ARG A 2 -13.44 -23.66 6.00
N ILE A 3 -12.67 -23.41 7.06
CA ILE A 3 -12.60 -22.11 7.73
C ILE A 3 -11.31 -21.44 7.27
N LEU A 4 -11.42 -20.23 6.74
CA LEU A 4 -10.29 -19.35 6.47
C LEU A 4 -10.08 -18.46 7.69
N ALA A 5 -8.95 -18.60 8.37
CA ALA A 5 -8.55 -17.74 9.47
C ALA A 5 -7.37 -16.88 9.02
N PHE A 6 -7.44 -15.58 9.26
CA PHE A 6 -6.34 -14.66 9.00
C PHE A 6 -5.51 -14.50 10.27
N LEU A 7 -4.20 -14.72 10.15
CA LEU A 7 -3.23 -14.45 11.22
C LEU A 7 -2.86 -12.97 11.16
N THR A 8 -3.35 -12.19 12.12
CA THR A 8 -3.12 -10.74 12.18
C THR A 8 -2.05 -10.35 13.21
N ASP A 9 -1.75 -11.23 14.16
CA ASP A 9 -0.75 -10.96 15.19
C ASP A 9 0.68 -11.07 14.61
N PRO A 10 1.47 -9.98 14.63
CA PRO A 10 2.80 -9.97 14.04
C PRO A 10 3.77 -10.94 14.72
N PHE A 11 3.64 -11.14 16.04
CA PHE A 11 4.52 -12.05 16.79
C PHE A 11 4.29 -13.51 16.38
N THR A 12 3.04 -13.92 16.29
CA THR A 12 2.62 -15.27 15.88
C THR A 12 3.06 -15.55 14.44
N THR A 13 2.78 -14.62 13.52
CA THR A 13 3.18 -14.75 12.11
C THR A 13 4.70 -14.89 11.97
N THR A 14 5.48 -14.04 12.65
CA THR A 14 6.95 -14.10 12.60
C THR A 14 7.49 -15.41 13.18
N SER A 15 6.89 -15.91 14.26
CA SER A 15 7.30 -17.17 14.92
C SER A 15 7.06 -18.37 14.02
N ILE A 16 5.93 -18.42 13.33
CA ILE A 16 5.60 -19.47 12.36
C ILE A 16 6.57 -19.43 11.18
N LEU A 17 6.77 -18.26 10.58
CA LEU A 17 7.67 -18.11 9.44
C LEU A 17 9.12 -18.52 9.80
N ARG A 18 9.59 -18.15 10.99
CA ARG A 18 10.91 -18.58 11.49
C ARG A 18 10.99 -20.10 11.67
N HIS A 19 9.98 -20.72 12.27
CA HIS A 19 9.94 -22.17 12.48
C HIS A 19 9.97 -22.96 11.17
N LEU A 20 9.30 -22.44 10.14
CA LEU A 20 9.27 -23.02 8.79
C LEU A 20 10.50 -22.67 7.94
N ASN A 21 11.44 -21.89 8.49
CA ASN A 21 12.61 -21.38 7.77
C ASN A 21 12.24 -20.57 6.51
N LEU A 22 11.16 -19.79 6.60
CA LEU A 22 10.70 -18.88 5.56
C LEU A 22 11.22 -17.45 5.82
N PRO A 23 11.28 -16.60 4.78
CA PRO A 23 11.54 -15.17 4.94
C PRO A 23 10.51 -14.55 5.89
N HIS A 24 11.00 -13.89 6.94
CA HIS A 24 10.20 -13.34 8.03
C HIS A 24 10.56 -11.88 8.36
N THR A 25 11.55 -11.34 7.66
CA THR A 25 11.85 -9.90 7.66
C THR A 25 11.11 -9.29 6.48
N PRO A 26 10.34 -8.20 6.69
CA PRO A 26 9.76 -7.49 5.56
C PRO A 26 10.88 -7.09 4.60
N PRO A 27 10.62 -7.06 3.28
CA PRO A 27 11.58 -6.50 2.34
C PRO A 27 11.93 -5.09 2.80
N SER A 28 13.20 -4.70 2.67
CA SER A 28 13.58 -3.31 2.90
C SER A 28 12.78 -2.46 1.93
N GLU A 29 11.86 -1.65 2.45
CA GLU A 29 11.23 -0.57 1.70
C GLU A 29 12.31 0.49 1.47
N ASN A 30 13.19 0.23 0.53
CA ASN A 30 13.92 1.33 -0.08
C ASN A 30 12.91 2.01 -0.99
N PRO A 31 12.50 3.27 -0.75
CA PRO A 31 11.81 4.02 -1.79
C PRO A 31 12.64 3.85 -3.06
N ALA A 32 12.01 3.52 -4.18
CA ALA A 32 12.72 3.20 -5.42
C ALA A 32 13.82 4.25 -5.64
N LEU A 33 15.09 3.86 -5.45
CA LEU A 33 16.24 4.78 -5.54
C LEU A 33 16.45 5.31 -6.96
N ASP A 34 15.62 4.87 -7.91
CA ASP A 34 15.64 5.24 -9.31
C ASP A 34 14.57 6.30 -9.66
N VAL A 35 14.11 7.09 -8.69
CA VAL A 35 13.42 8.35 -9.01
C VAL A 35 14.50 9.42 -9.15
N ASP A 36 14.76 9.84 -10.39
CA ASP A 36 15.62 10.99 -10.67
C ASP A 36 15.24 12.16 -9.74
N PRO A 37 16.18 12.69 -8.94
CA PRO A 37 15.90 13.79 -8.00
C PRO A 37 15.54 15.12 -8.68
N PHE A 38 15.42 15.13 -10.02
CA PHE A 38 15.19 16.29 -10.88
C PHE A 38 13.93 16.17 -11.75
N LEU A 39 12.98 15.31 -11.42
CA LEU A 39 11.62 15.66 -11.77
C LEU A 39 11.26 16.86 -10.88
N ASP A 40 11.52 18.07 -11.40
CA ASP A 40 10.94 19.34 -10.95
C ASP A 40 9.41 19.25 -11.13
N LEU A 41 8.80 18.33 -10.39
CA LEU A 41 7.40 18.39 -10.10
C LEU A 41 7.29 19.63 -9.23
N ASP A 42 6.71 20.69 -9.77
CA ASP A 42 6.30 21.85 -9.00
C ASP A 42 5.29 21.37 -7.95
N GLN A 43 5.82 20.94 -6.81
CA GLN A 43 5.09 20.53 -5.61
C GLN A 43 4.69 21.76 -4.79
N THR A 44 4.62 22.94 -5.41
CA THR A 44 3.91 24.09 -4.87
C THR A 44 2.55 24.26 -5.57
N PRO A 45 1.63 23.27 -5.55
CA PRO A 45 0.25 23.64 -5.79
C PRO A 45 -0.10 24.66 -4.70
N THR A 46 -0.41 25.88 -5.10
CA THR A 46 -1.00 26.87 -4.19
C THR A 46 -2.37 26.32 -3.85
N PHE A 47 -2.44 25.48 -2.83
CA PHE A 47 -3.67 24.90 -2.34
C PHE A 47 -4.56 26.06 -1.89
N ASP A 48 -5.62 26.33 -2.64
CA ASP A 48 -6.64 27.29 -2.29
C ASP A 48 -7.77 26.55 -1.54
N PRO A 49 -7.89 26.71 -0.20
CA PRO A 49 -8.95 26.05 0.57
C PRO A 49 -10.36 26.55 0.22
N THR A 50 -10.48 27.63 -0.57
CA THR A 50 -11.76 28.10 -1.12
C THR A 50 -12.11 27.46 -2.47
N GLU A 51 -11.17 26.76 -3.10
CA GLU A 51 -11.42 25.99 -4.33
C GLU A 51 -11.84 24.56 -3.96
N PRO A 52 -13.03 24.09 -4.40
CA PRO A 52 -13.43 22.71 -4.17
C PRO A 52 -12.62 21.77 -5.06
N ASP A 53 -12.05 20.71 -4.48
CA ASP A 53 -11.39 19.66 -5.24
C ASP A 53 -12.35 19.08 -6.30
N PRO A 54 -11.87 18.81 -7.53
CA PRO A 54 -12.69 18.17 -8.55
C PRO A 54 -13.10 16.78 -8.08
N ILE A 55 -14.41 16.51 -8.04
CA ILE A 55 -14.94 15.19 -7.72
C ILE A 55 -14.53 14.25 -8.86
N PRO A 56 -13.78 13.17 -8.60
CA PRO A 56 -13.45 12.20 -9.63
C PRO A 56 -14.74 11.61 -10.23
N GLU A 57 -14.87 11.61 -11.56
CA GLU A 57 -16.00 10.99 -12.26
C GLU A 57 -15.99 9.45 -12.21
N PHE A 58 -15.03 8.85 -11.50
CA PHE A 58 -14.84 7.41 -11.44
C PHE A 58 -15.80 6.76 -10.43
N ASP A 59 -16.89 6.19 -10.93
CA ASP A 59 -17.66 5.20 -10.19
C ASP A 59 -16.87 3.89 -10.16
N PHE A 60 -16.42 3.51 -8.97
CA PHE A 60 -15.65 2.28 -8.75
C PHE A 60 -16.55 1.07 -9.01
N ASP A 61 -16.46 0.48 -10.20
CA ASP A 61 -17.26 -0.69 -10.58
C ASP A 61 -16.79 -1.95 -9.82
N GLN A 62 -17.42 -2.21 -8.67
CA GLN A 62 -17.15 -3.40 -7.85
C GLN A 62 -17.80 -4.69 -8.40
N THR A 63 -18.41 -4.66 -9.59
CA THR A 63 -19.15 -5.80 -10.13
C THR A 63 -18.29 -6.89 -10.79
N HIS A 64 -16.97 -6.70 -10.89
CA HIS A 64 -16.05 -7.65 -11.53
C HIS A 64 -15.20 -8.48 -10.54
N ARG A 65 -15.81 -8.97 -9.47
CA ARG A 65 -15.31 -10.15 -8.75
C ARG A 65 -16.27 -11.32 -8.97
N ALA A 66 -16.05 -12.04 -10.06
CA ALA A 66 -16.57 -13.40 -10.28
C ALA A 66 -15.52 -14.43 -9.85
#